data_AF-A0A933CK26-F1
#
_entry.id   AF-A0A933CK26-F1
#
_cell.length_a   1.000
_cell.length_b   1.000
_cell.length_c   1.000
_cell.angle_alpha   90.00
_cell.angle_beta   90.00
_cell.angle_gamma   90.00
#
_symmetry.space_group_name_H-M   'P 1'
#
loop_
_entity.id
_entity.type
_entity.pdbx_description
1 polymer ?
#
loop_
_entity_poly.entity_id
_entity_poly.type
_entity_poly.pdbx_seq_one_letter_code
_entity_poly.pdbx_strand_id
1 'polypeptide(L)'
;MSPVPVSSPSPWRRLLLGLLALGLLALVVHTVFGEHGYLALRQQQRTLEELQKEIGRLEQENRRLAEEIEALKKDPGAIERVAREQLKMARPGEKVITLPPKPDSQTNSSEAKKP
;
A
#
# COMPACT_ATOMS: atom_id res chain seq x y z
N MET A 1 -40.65 72.00 22.78
CA MET A 1 -40.14 70.61 22.83
C MET A 1 -39.84 70.20 21.39
N SER A 2 -38.59 70.30 20.94
CA SER A 2 -38.23 69.96 19.55
C SER A 2 -37.96 68.46 19.46
N PRO A 3 -38.53 67.73 18.48
CA PRO A 3 -38.30 66.30 18.34
C PRO A 3 -36.86 66.03 17.89
N VAL A 4 -36.25 65.01 18.49
CA VAL A 4 -34.92 64.51 18.11
C VAL A 4 -35.03 63.67 16.82
N PRO A 5 -34.16 63.90 15.83
CA PRO A 5 -34.17 63.12 14.60
C PRO A 5 -33.61 61.72 14.88
N VAL A 6 -34.44 60.71 14.66
CA VAL A 6 -34.00 59.31 14.58
C VAL A 6 -33.38 59.08 13.21
N SER A 7 -32.06 58.87 13.20
CA SER A 7 -31.27 58.60 12.00
C SER A 7 -31.74 57.30 11.33
N SER A 8 -32.19 57.40 10.08
CA SER A 8 -32.49 56.23 9.27
C SER A 8 -31.18 55.52 8.87
N PRO A 9 -31.11 54.18 8.97
CA PRO A 9 -29.89 53.46 8.64
C PRO A 9 -29.57 53.62 7.15
N SER A 10 -28.34 54.04 6.84
CA SER A 10 -27.94 54.30 5.45
C SER A 10 -28.03 53.01 4.61
N PRO A 11 -28.53 53.08 3.36
CA PRO A 11 -28.67 51.92 2.49
C PRO A 11 -27.31 51.27 2.19
N TRP A 12 -26.24 52.06 2.20
CA TRP A 12 -24.85 51.61 2.03
C TRP A 12 -24.37 50.69 3.15
N ARG A 13 -24.76 50.97 4.40
CA ARG A 13 -24.45 50.07 5.53
C ARG A 13 -25.09 48.69 5.34
N ARG A 14 -26.33 48.64 4.85
CA ARG A 14 -27.04 47.38 4.59
C ARG A 14 -26.40 46.58 3.46
N LEU A 15 -25.95 47.26 2.41
CA LEU A 15 -25.19 46.64 1.32
C LEU A 15 -23.85 46.09 1.79
N LEU A 16 -23.09 46.86 2.57
CA LEU A 16 -21.82 46.42 3.15
C LEU A 16 -21.99 45.19 4.07
N LEU A 17 -23.02 45.21 4.93
CA LEU A 17 -23.35 44.07 5.79
C LEU A 17 -23.75 42.83 4.98
N GLY A 18 -24.54 43.01 3.92
CA GLY A 18 -24.91 41.91 3.02
C GLY A 18 -23.71 41.30 2.30
N LEU A 19 -22.78 42.14 1.83
CA LEU A 19 -21.56 41.70 1.16
C LEU A 19 -20.63 40.95 2.12
N LEU A 20 -20.51 41.43 3.37
CA LEU A 20 -19.76 40.77 4.43
C LEU A 20 -20.37 39.41 4.80
N ALA A 21 -21.69 39.34 4.95
CA ALA A 21 -22.41 38.11 5.23
C ALA A 21 -22.24 37.08 4.10
N LEU A 22 -22.29 37.54 2.84
CA LEU A 22 -22.08 36.68 1.67
C LEU A 22 -20.64 36.15 1.62
N GLY A 23 -19.64 36.99 1.93
CA GLY A 23 -18.24 36.56 2.02
C GLY A 23 -18.00 35.53 3.13
N LEU A 24 -18.59 35.74 4.31
CA LEU A 24 -18.57 34.78 5.41
C LEU A 24 -19.23 33.45 5.02
N LEU A 25 -20.39 33.51 4.36
CA LEU A 25 -21.08 32.31 3.89
C LEU A 25 -20.23 31.55 2.87
N ALA A 26 -19.61 32.25 1.91
CA ALA A 26 -18.72 31.66 0.93
C ALA A 26 -17.50 31.01 1.60
N LEU A 27 -16.95 31.60 2.66
CA LEU A 27 -15.84 31.02 3.42
C LEU A 27 -16.27 29.76 4.19
N VAL A 28 -17.46 29.76 4.80
CA VAL A 28 -18.04 28.57 5.45
C VAL A 28 -18.27 27.47 4.42
N VAL A 29 -18.85 27.78 3.26
CA VAL A 29 -19.04 26.80 2.19
C VAL A 29 -17.68 26.30 1.68
N HIS A 30 -16.71 27.17 1.44
CA HIS A 30 -15.39 26.76 0.97
C HIS A 30 -14.62 25.91 2.00
N THR A 31 -14.75 26.18 3.30
CA THR A 31 -14.11 25.36 4.34
C THR A 31 -14.81 24.02 4.55
N VAL A 32 -16.12 23.96 4.34
CA VAL A 32 -16.92 22.72 4.45
C VAL A 32 -16.86 21.86 3.19
N PHE A 33 -16.85 22.48 2.00
CA PHE A 33 -16.90 21.83 0.68
C PHE A 33 -15.59 21.91 -0.12
N GLY A 34 -14.57 22.63 0.33
CA GLY A 34 -13.26 22.69 -0.30
C GLY A 34 -12.48 21.39 -0.12
N GLU A 35 -11.37 21.25 -0.85
CA GLU A 35 -10.59 20.01 -1.05
C GLU A 35 -10.14 19.27 0.23
N HIS A 36 -10.31 19.87 1.42
CA HIS A 36 -9.98 19.30 2.74
C HIS A 36 -11.14 19.39 3.75
N GLY A 37 -12.37 19.66 3.33
CA GLY A 37 -13.55 19.76 4.20
C GLY A 37 -13.95 18.41 4.82
N TYR A 38 -14.75 18.45 5.89
CA TYR A 38 -15.18 17.33 6.78
C TYR A 38 -15.56 16.00 6.08
N LEU A 39 -15.94 16.05 4.80
CA LEU A 39 -16.20 14.90 3.94
C LEU A 39 -14.93 14.08 3.61
N ALA A 40 -13.78 14.72 3.38
CA ALA A 40 -12.51 14.07 3.08
C ALA A 40 -11.95 13.29 4.29
N LEU A 41 -12.10 13.86 5.50
CA LEU A 41 -11.77 13.19 6.76
C LEU A 41 -12.58 11.89 6.95
N ARG A 42 -13.82 11.85 6.45
CA ARG A 42 -14.69 10.67 6.58
C ARG A 42 -14.28 9.53 5.66
N GLN A 43 -13.80 9.83 4.46
CA GLN A 43 -13.25 8.81 3.56
C GLN A 43 -11.91 8.30 4.07
N GLN A 44 -11.03 9.18 4.55
CA GLN A 44 -9.75 8.78 5.11
C GLN A 44 -9.90 7.87 6.34
N GLN A 45 -10.87 8.13 7.22
CA GLN A 45 -11.12 7.23 8.35
C GLN A 45 -11.57 5.82 7.93
N ARG A 46 -12.41 5.70 6.89
CA ARG A 46 -12.81 4.37 6.39
C ARG A 46 -11.65 3.60 5.79
N THR A 47 -10.82 4.28 5.00
CA THR A 47 -9.61 3.68 4.43
C THR A 47 -8.64 3.25 5.54
N LEU A 48 -8.48 4.04 6.60
CA LEU A 48 -7.65 3.65 7.75
C LEU A 48 -8.19 2.40 8.48
N GLU A 49 -9.50 2.31 8.69
CA GLU A 49 -10.12 1.13 9.31
C GLU A 49 -9.98 -0.13 8.44
N GLU A 50 -10.14 0.00 7.12
CA GLU A 50 -9.99 -1.12 6.19
C GLU A 50 -8.54 -1.61 6.15
N LEU A 51 -7.57 -0.70 6.05
CA LEU A 51 -6.14 -1.04 6.07
C LEU A 51 -5.74 -1.69 7.40
N GLN A 52 -6.24 -1.21 8.54
CA GLN A 52 -5.95 -1.83 9.84
C GLN A 52 -6.51 -3.26 9.95
N LYS A 53 -7.72 -3.50 9.42
CA LYS A 53 -8.28 -4.85 9.36
C LYS A 53 -7.45 -5.77 8.46
N GLU A 54 -6.99 -5.25 7.33
CA GLU A 54 -6.15 -6.01 6.40
C GLU A 54 -4.79 -6.37 7.02
N ILE A 55 -4.15 -5.44 7.72
CA ILE A 55 -2.92 -5.70 8.49
C ILE A 55 -3.17 -6.79 9.53
N GLY A 56 -4.24 -6.69 10.33
CA GLY A 56 -4.54 -7.69 11.36
C GLY A 56 -4.76 -9.08 10.76
N ARG A 57 -5.46 -9.17 9.62
CA ARG A 57 -5.66 -10.43 8.90
C ARG A 57 -4.33 -10.99 8.38
N LEU A 58 -3.52 -10.17 7.72
CA LEU A 58 -2.22 -10.58 7.18
C LEU A 58 -1.27 -11.03 8.29
N GLU A 59 -1.24 -10.35 9.43
CA GLU A 59 -0.45 -10.77 10.58
C GLU A 59 -0.90 -12.11 11.16
N GLN A 60 -2.19 -12.40 11.13
CA GLN A 60 -2.73 -13.68 11.60
C GLN A 60 -2.42 -14.82 10.62
N GLU A 61 -2.55 -14.56 9.32
CA GLU A 61 -2.14 -15.50 8.27
C GLU A 61 -0.63 -15.77 8.33
N ASN A 62 0.19 -14.73 8.52
CA ASN A 62 1.64 -14.86 8.63
C ASN A 62 2.03 -15.66 9.88
N ARG A 63 1.40 -15.43 11.03
CA ARG A 63 1.60 -16.24 12.24
C ARG A 63 1.27 -17.71 12.01
N ARG A 64 0.11 -18.00 11.40
CA ARG A 64 -0.30 -19.37 11.09
C ARG A 64 0.68 -20.06 10.12
N LEU A 65 1.10 -19.36 9.08
CA LEU A 65 2.08 -19.88 8.12
C LEU A 65 3.44 -20.10 8.79
N ALA A 66 3.86 -19.23 9.71
CA ALA A 66 5.10 -19.40 10.46
C ALA A 66 5.04 -20.64 11.36
N GLU A 67 3.93 -20.87 12.06
CA GLU A 67 3.70 -22.07 12.88
C GLU A 67 3.68 -23.34 12.01
N GLU A 68 3.04 -23.28 10.84
CA GLU A 68 3.01 -24.40 9.89
C GLU A 68 4.41 -24.70 9.34
N ILE A 69 5.17 -23.66 8.97
CA ILE A 69 6.57 -23.78 8.57
C ILE A 69 7.40 -24.37 9.71
N GLU A 70 7.19 -23.97 10.97
CA GLU A 70 7.92 -24.50 12.12
C GLU A 70 7.57 -25.98 12.37
N ALA A 71 6.30 -26.36 12.22
CA ALA A 71 5.85 -27.73 12.30
C ALA A 71 6.44 -28.60 11.18
N LEU A 72 6.49 -28.09 9.94
CA LEU A 72 7.12 -28.75 8.79
C LEU A 72 8.65 -28.81 8.95
N LYS A 73 9.28 -27.80 9.55
CA LYS A 73 10.73 -27.71 9.79
C LYS A 73 11.26 -28.67 10.84
N LYS A 74 10.40 -29.29 11.65
CA LYS A 74 10.80 -30.37 12.56
C LYS A 74 11.32 -31.62 11.82
N ASP A 75 11.20 -31.69 10.48
CA ASP A 75 11.90 -32.65 9.63
C ASP A 75 12.96 -31.96 8.72
N PRO A 76 14.12 -31.55 9.28
CA PRO A 76 15.08 -30.68 8.62
C PRO A 76 15.72 -31.28 7.36
N GLY A 77 15.77 -32.62 7.24
CA GLY A 77 16.36 -33.30 6.09
C GLY A 77 15.51 -33.20 4.82
N ALA A 78 14.18 -33.18 4.95
CA ALA A 78 13.28 -33.07 3.81
C ALA A 78 13.26 -31.65 3.22
N ILE A 79 13.33 -30.63 4.08
CA ILE A 79 13.31 -29.22 3.65
C ILE A 79 14.60 -28.81 2.97
N GLU A 80 15.76 -29.25 3.47
CA GLU A 80 17.05 -28.94 2.85
C GLU A 80 17.13 -29.52 1.44
N ARG A 81 16.58 -30.71 1.21
CA ARG A 81 16.46 -31.31 -0.12
C ARG A 81 15.59 -30.47 -1.05
N VAL A 82 14.37 -30.13 -0.65
CA VAL A 82 13.44 -29.34 -1.51
C VAL A 82 14.00 -27.94 -1.80
N ALA A 83 14.60 -27.28 -0.82
CA ALA A 83 15.20 -25.95 -0.99
C ALA A 83 16.38 -25.98 -1.98
N ARG A 84 17.24 -27.00 -1.90
CA ARG A 84 18.40 -27.16 -2.81
C ARG A 84 17.99 -27.62 -4.20
N GLU A 85 17.08 -28.58 -4.30
CA GLU A 85 16.72 -29.24 -5.56
C GLU A 85 15.71 -28.43 -6.39
N GLN A 86 14.66 -27.91 -5.75
CA GLN A 86 13.55 -27.27 -6.48
C GLN A 86 13.68 -25.74 -6.53
N LEU A 87 14.14 -25.13 -5.42
CA LEU A 87 14.19 -23.67 -5.29
C LEU A 87 15.59 -23.10 -5.57
N LYS A 88 16.62 -23.95 -5.75
CA LYS A 88 18.04 -23.56 -5.89
C LYS A 88 18.48 -22.54 -4.83
N MET A 89 17.87 -22.60 -3.65
CA MET A 89 18.14 -21.68 -2.55
C MET A 89 19.40 -22.11 -1.82
N ALA A 90 20.26 -21.14 -1.52
CA ALA A 90 21.48 -21.31 -0.73
C ALA A 90 21.37 -20.47 0.55
N ARG A 91 22.05 -20.87 1.63
CA ARG A 91 22.03 -20.09 2.88
C ARG A 91 22.69 -18.72 2.67
N PRO A 92 22.33 -17.68 3.43
CA PRO A 92 23.05 -16.41 3.40
C PRO A 92 24.55 -16.64 3.65
N GLY A 93 25.39 -16.45 2.63
CA GLY A 93 26.84 -16.68 2.69
C GLY A 93 27.39 -17.84 1.83
N GLU A 94 26.56 -18.66 1.20
CA GLU A 94 27.00 -19.74 0.29
C GLU A 94 27.04 -19.29 -1.18
N LYS A 95 28.04 -19.75 -1.96
CA LYS A 95 28.20 -19.42 -3.39
C LYS A 95 27.55 -20.50 -4.26
N VAL A 96 26.56 -20.12 -5.08
CA VAL A 96 25.92 -21.02 -6.06
C VAL A 96 26.84 -21.23 -7.26
N ILE A 97 27.38 -22.43 -7.43
CA ILE A 97 28.22 -22.79 -8.58
C ILE A 97 27.32 -23.40 -9.66
N THR A 98 27.11 -22.68 -10.76
CA THR A 98 26.42 -23.22 -11.93
C THR A 98 27.47 -23.72 -12.91
N LEU A 99 27.50 -25.04 -13.16
CA LEU A 99 28.41 -25.61 -14.15
C LEU A 99 27.89 -25.29 -15.55
N PRO A 100 28.74 -24.79 -16.48
CA PRO A 100 28.34 -24.62 -17.86
C PRO A 100 28.04 -25.98 -18.49
N PRO A 101 27.08 -26.06 -19.44
CA PRO A 101 26.80 -27.29 -20.15
C PRO A 101 28.10 -27.76 -20.82
N LYS A 102 28.48 -29.02 -20.54
CA LYS A 102 29.65 -29.65 -21.14
C LYS A 102 29.44 -29.63 -22.65
N PRO A 103 30.37 -29.08 -23.45
CA PRO A 103 30.26 -29.19 -24.90
C PRO A 103 30.27 -30.68 -25.24
N ASP A 104 29.19 -31.14 -25.86
CA ASP A 104 29.00 -32.51 -26.31
C ASP A 104 30.21 -32.90 -27.15
N SER A 105 31.05 -33.76 -26.57
CA SER A 105 32.11 -34.40 -27.31
C SER A 105 31.45 -35.43 -28.20
N GLN A 106 31.13 -35.02 -29.43
CA GLN A 106 30.77 -35.91 -30.53
C GLN A 106 31.96 -36.85 -30.77
N THR A 107 31.97 -37.99 -30.09
CA THR A 107 32.80 -39.14 -30.47
C THR A 107 31.97 -40.02 -31.38
N ASN A 108 31.85 -39.59 -32.64
CA ASN A 108 31.58 -40.50 -33.75
C ASN A 108 32.84 -41.35 -33.96
N SER A 109 32.99 -42.38 -33.14
CA SER A 109 33.96 -43.46 -33.33
C SER A 109 33.21 -44.76 -33.52
N SER A 110 32.57 -44.87 -34.67
CA SER A 110 32.14 -46.15 -35.23
C SER A 110 32.14 -46.06 -36.76
N GLU A 111 33.30 -45.70 -37.30
CA GLU A 111 33.68 -45.95 -38.69
C GLU A 111 35.06 -46.60 -38.71
N ALA A 112 35.12 -47.89 -38.36
CA ALA A 112 36.20 -48.80 -38.72
C ALA A 112 35.87 -50.24 -38.26
N LYS A 113 35.07 -50.96 -39.04
CA LYS A 113 35.29 -52.41 -39.20
C LYS A 113 34.84 -52.88 -40.59
N LYS A 114 35.78 -52.77 -41.53
CA LYS A 114 35.94 -53.68 -42.69
C LYS A 114 36.42 -55.06 -42.17
N PRO A 115 36.38 -56.18 -42.92
CA PRO A 115 36.47 -56.35 -44.38
C PRO A 115 35.15 -56.54 -45.12
#